data_AF-H6L416-F1
#
_entry.id   AF-H6L416-F1
#
_cell.length_a   1.000
_cell.length_b   1.000
_cell.length_c   1.000
_cell.angle_alpha   90.00
_cell.angle_beta   90.00
_cell.angle_gamma   90.00
#
_symmetry.space_group_name_H-M   'P 1'
#
loop_
_entity.id
_entity.type
_entity.pdbx_description
1 polymer ?
#
loop_
_entity_poly.entity_id
_entity_poly.type
_entity_poly.pdbx_seq_one_letter_code
_entity_poly.pdbx_strand_id
1 'polypeptide(L)'
;MVETTGWIKTENFVYTTTKENKKKMYLLAKDHVHKLTEKASSDPVIQDILNFILPAYEDFLLQYRKNTVERRDYQQKTATFKSLIAQLSGVEIRRWDVEIQMTYDIVTNDYRLFLPYGREPFQKGTYDMRIEAVMTLGDLLSADPQLQGLGARVLAFGQQLDDLRGQQQGVEGNNDDNVDDLEAKREELAIILYGAFARLLAHYYRTPKRVDNFYELKYFRRSRNSSPEQEEENDNFSNFEVALSPGSSQQQLEGLLIGGERLRLQHISGEPVLYYFLVNSSDSPGQQYELQPNQSVEVIVPLGHRLIVLENPSRQDSLVEIELLPS
;
A
#
# COMPACT_ATOMS: atom_id res chain seq x y z
N MET A 1 -14.74 -35.88 15.16
CA MET A 1 -14.86 -35.74 13.70
C MET A 1 -13.68 -36.45 13.08
N VAL A 2 -13.91 -37.38 12.17
CA VAL A 2 -12.84 -38.14 11.51
C VAL A 2 -12.22 -37.20 10.47
N GLU A 3 -10.98 -36.78 10.69
CA GLU A 3 -10.16 -36.17 9.64
C GLU A 3 -9.91 -37.24 8.57
N THR A 4 -10.71 -37.22 7.51
CA THR A 4 -10.31 -37.89 6.26
C THR A 4 -9.06 -37.19 5.79
N THR A 5 -7.91 -37.84 5.94
CA THR A 5 -6.64 -37.40 5.36
C THR A 5 -6.80 -37.40 3.84
N GLY A 6 -7.23 -36.27 3.30
CA GLY A 6 -7.43 -36.08 1.87
C GLY A 6 -6.13 -36.38 1.12
N TRP A 7 -6.23 -36.86 -0.11
CA TRP A 7 -5.04 -37.08 -0.92
C TRP A 7 -4.36 -35.73 -1.16
N ILE A 8 -3.17 -35.51 -0.58
CA ILE A 8 -2.46 -34.22 -0.63
C ILE A 8 -2.26 -33.67 -2.06
N LYS A 9 -2.31 -34.55 -3.07
CA LYS A 9 -2.21 -34.17 -4.48
C LYS A 9 -3.47 -33.52 -5.07
N THR A 10 -4.60 -33.56 -4.37
CA THR A 10 -5.84 -32.88 -4.77
C THR A 10 -6.03 -31.54 -4.07
N GLU A 11 -5.13 -31.18 -3.14
CA GLU A 11 -5.18 -29.90 -2.45
C GLU A 11 -4.91 -28.75 -3.41
N ASN A 12 -5.69 -27.67 -3.27
CA ASN A 12 -5.44 -26.44 -3.98
C ASN A 12 -4.16 -25.78 -3.40
N PHE A 13 -3.02 -26.11 -3.98
CA PHE A 13 -1.73 -25.59 -3.56
C PHE A 13 -1.62 -24.06 -3.71
N VAL A 14 -2.38 -23.45 -4.62
CA VAL A 14 -2.44 -21.99 -4.76
C VAL A 14 -3.14 -21.39 -3.54
N TYR A 15 -4.28 -21.96 -3.13
CA TYR A 15 -5.01 -21.54 -1.94
C TYR A 15 -4.16 -21.65 -0.67
N THR A 16 -3.55 -22.81 -0.43
CA THR A 16 -2.76 -23.04 0.80
C THR A 16 -1.49 -22.20 0.84
N THR A 17 -0.86 -21.96 -0.31
CA THR A 17 0.39 -21.18 -0.41
C THR A 17 0.18 -19.67 -0.24
N THR A 18 -0.99 -19.17 -0.63
CA THR A 18 -1.32 -17.73 -0.63
C THR A 18 -2.30 -17.35 0.47
N LYS A 19 -2.69 -18.29 1.34
CA LYS A 19 -3.66 -18.07 2.41
C LYS A 19 -3.30 -16.81 3.20
N GLU A 20 -4.28 -15.90 3.32
CA GLU A 20 -4.17 -14.60 4.00
C GLU A 20 -3.08 -13.65 3.45
N ASN A 21 -2.28 -14.08 2.47
CA ASN A 21 -1.22 -13.30 1.85
C ASN A 21 -1.65 -12.82 0.45
N LYS A 22 -2.41 -11.72 0.46
CA LYS A 22 -2.96 -11.04 -0.73
C LYS A 22 -1.85 -10.60 -1.68
N LYS A 23 -0.71 -10.18 -1.15
CA LYS A 23 0.43 -9.70 -1.92
C LYS A 23 1.11 -10.82 -2.71
N LYS A 24 1.30 -11.96 -2.06
CA LYS A 24 1.81 -13.18 -2.71
C LYS A 24 0.84 -13.68 -3.77
N MET A 25 -0.47 -13.61 -3.53
CA MET A 25 -1.47 -13.88 -4.56
C MET A 25 -1.31 -12.94 -5.76
N TYR A 26 -1.20 -11.63 -5.53
CA TYR A 26 -0.98 -10.64 -6.59
C TYR A 26 0.24 -10.98 -7.45
N LEU A 27 1.40 -11.22 -6.83
CA LEU A 27 2.64 -11.52 -7.56
C LEU A 27 2.54 -12.81 -8.38
N LEU A 28 2.00 -13.86 -7.79
CA LEU A 28 1.81 -15.16 -8.43
C LEU A 28 0.84 -15.05 -9.61
N ALA A 29 -0.32 -14.42 -9.41
CA ALA A 29 -1.35 -14.30 -10.43
C ALA A 29 -0.89 -13.43 -11.60
N LYS A 30 -0.21 -12.31 -11.31
CA LYS A 30 0.32 -11.40 -12.34
C LYS A 30 1.33 -12.09 -13.24
N ASP A 31 2.32 -12.76 -12.65
CA ASP A 31 3.32 -13.52 -13.39
C ASP A 31 2.69 -14.62 -14.25
N HIS A 32 1.72 -15.35 -13.68
CA HIS A 32 1.00 -16.40 -14.40
C HIS A 32 0.22 -15.86 -15.61
N VAL A 33 -0.52 -14.77 -15.44
CA VAL A 33 -1.30 -14.12 -16.51
C VAL A 33 -0.38 -13.59 -17.61
N HIS A 34 0.77 -12.99 -17.26
CA HIS A 34 1.76 -12.54 -18.24
C HIS A 34 2.28 -13.70 -19.09
N LYS A 35 2.73 -14.79 -18.44
CA LYS A 35 3.23 -15.99 -19.11
C LYS A 35 2.17 -16.64 -20.02
N LEU A 36 0.90 -16.65 -19.61
CA LEU A 36 -0.20 -17.12 -20.46
C LEU A 36 -0.43 -16.20 -21.66
N THR A 37 -0.44 -14.88 -21.44
CA THR A 37 -0.63 -13.87 -22.49
C THR A 37 0.40 -14.00 -23.61
N GLU A 38 1.67 -14.16 -23.25
CA GLU A 38 2.75 -14.35 -24.22
C GLU A 38 2.52 -15.57 -25.13
N LYS A 39 2.00 -16.67 -24.55
CA LYS A 39 1.79 -17.93 -25.27
C LYS A 39 0.46 -18.02 -26.00
N ALA A 40 -0.55 -17.28 -25.56
CA ALA A 40 -1.91 -17.33 -26.09
C ALA A 40 -2.00 -16.99 -27.58
N SER A 41 -1.14 -16.10 -28.08
CA SER A 41 -1.04 -15.75 -29.51
C SER A 41 -0.69 -16.93 -30.43
N SER A 42 -0.01 -17.94 -29.89
CA SER A 42 0.51 -19.11 -30.62
C SER A 42 -0.23 -20.42 -30.33
N ASP A 43 -1.09 -20.44 -29.31
CA ASP A 43 -1.74 -21.64 -28.81
C ASP A 43 -3.18 -21.35 -28.36
N PRO A 44 -4.20 -21.75 -29.16
CA PRO A 44 -5.60 -21.49 -28.84
C PRO A 44 -6.08 -22.07 -27.51
N VAL A 45 -5.50 -23.20 -27.06
CA VAL A 45 -5.87 -23.79 -25.77
C VAL A 45 -5.36 -22.92 -24.62
N ILE A 46 -4.18 -22.31 -24.78
CA ILE A 46 -3.66 -21.34 -23.81
C ILE A 46 -4.51 -20.07 -23.79
N GLN A 47 -5.00 -19.61 -24.94
CA GLN A 47 -5.94 -18.49 -25.01
C GLN A 47 -7.24 -18.80 -24.24
N ASP A 48 -7.78 -20.01 -24.36
CA ASP A 48 -8.97 -20.43 -23.60
C ASP A 48 -8.71 -20.47 -22.09
N ILE A 49 -7.52 -20.89 -21.67
CA ILE A 49 -7.11 -20.88 -20.25
C ILE A 49 -6.97 -19.43 -19.74
N LEU A 50 -6.39 -18.54 -20.55
CA LEU A 50 -6.28 -17.13 -20.22
C LEU A 50 -7.68 -16.51 -20.04
N ASN A 51 -8.59 -16.72 -21.00
CA ASN A 51 -9.98 -16.23 -20.95
C ASN A 51 -10.74 -16.75 -19.72
N PHE A 52 -10.40 -17.95 -19.24
CA PHE A 52 -10.99 -18.52 -18.03
C PHE A 52 -10.54 -17.82 -16.74
N ILE A 53 -9.31 -17.31 -16.68
CA ILE A 53 -8.74 -16.69 -15.48
C ILE A 53 -9.02 -15.18 -15.40
N LEU A 54 -9.01 -14.51 -16.55
CA LEU A 54 -9.04 -13.05 -16.63
C LEU A 54 -10.14 -12.39 -15.76
N PRO A 55 -11.41 -12.84 -15.76
CA PRO A 55 -12.44 -12.22 -14.94
C PRO A 55 -12.11 -12.20 -13.44
N ALA A 56 -11.68 -13.33 -12.88
CA ALA A 56 -11.34 -13.42 -11.46
C ALA A 56 -10.05 -12.67 -11.12
N TYR A 57 -9.10 -12.62 -12.06
CA TYR A 57 -7.86 -11.86 -11.89
C TYR A 57 -8.12 -10.34 -11.87
N GLU A 58 -8.95 -9.84 -12.79
CA GLU A 58 -9.31 -8.42 -12.87
C GLU A 58 -10.11 -7.96 -11.65
N ASP A 59 -11.08 -8.76 -11.19
CA ASP A 59 -11.83 -8.52 -9.95
C ASP A 59 -10.91 -8.41 -8.74
N PHE A 60 -9.99 -9.37 -8.59
CA PHE A 60 -9.01 -9.35 -7.50
C PHE A 60 -8.08 -8.13 -7.61
N LEU A 61 -7.58 -7.80 -8.80
CA LEU A 61 -6.73 -6.63 -9.00
C LEU A 61 -7.43 -5.33 -8.63
N LEU A 62 -8.70 -5.18 -9.02
CA LEU A 62 -9.50 -4.01 -8.70
C LEU A 62 -9.63 -3.85 -7.18
N GLN A 63 -9.99 -4.93 -6.48
CA GLN A 63 -10.16 -4.90 -5.03
C GLN A 63 -8.82 -4.72 -4.30
N TYR A 64 -7.73 -5.32 -4.80
CA TYR A 64 -6.39 -5.17 -4.22
C TYR A 64 -5.89 -3.72 -4.31
N ARG A 65 -6.17 -3.05 -5.43
CA ARG A 65 -5.89 -1.62 -5.62
C ARG A 65 -6.71 -0.75 -4.68
N LYS A 66 -8.01 -1.02 -4.55
CA LYS A 66 -8.91 -0.31 -3.63
C LYS A 66 -8.38 -0.36 -2.19
N ASN A 67 -8.07 -1.57 -1.70
CA ASN A 67 -7.52 -1.76 -0.35
C ASN A 67 -6.18 -1.01 -0.15
N THR A 68 -5.32 -1.01 -1.16
CA THR A 68 -4.03 -0.29 -1.08
C THR A 68 -4.22 1.22 -0.94
N VAL A 69 -5.18 1.80 -1.69
CA VAL A 69 -5.50 3.24 -1.62
C VAL A 69 -6.08 3.61 -0.26
N GLU A 70 -7.04 2.84 0.24
CA GLU A 70 -7.69 3.11 1.52
C GLU A 70 -6.74 3.00 2.71
N ARG A 71 -5.84 2.00 2.71
CA ARG A 71 -4.79 1.88 3.74
C ARG A 71 -3.86 3.09 3.75
N ARG A 72 -3.51 3.64 2.57
CA ARG A 72 -2.68 4.85 2.47
C ARG A 72 -3.41 6.08 2.97
N ASP A 73 -4.67 6.26 2.58
CA ASP A 73 -5.51 7.36 3.05
C ASP A 73 -5.66 7.33 4.59
N TYR A 74 -5.90 6.15 5.16
CA TYR A 74 -5.91 5.94 6.61
C TYR A 74 -4.59 6.36 7.28
N GLN A 75 -3.44 5.92 6.74
CA GLN A 75 -2.12 6.26 7.28
C GLN A 75 -1.85 7.77 7.21
N GLN A 76 -2.17 8.40 6.08
CA GLN A 76 -2.00 9.84 5.88
C GLN A 76 -2.87 10.66 6.85
N LYS A 77 -4.14 10.29 7.01
CA LYS A 77 -5.06 10.93 7.95
C LYS A 77 -4.57 10.77 9.39
N THR A 78 -4.13 9.56 9.76
CA THR A 78 -3.56 9.27 11.08
C THR A 78 -2.30 10.10 11.35
N ALA A 79 -1.41 10.24 10.36
CA ALA A 79 -0.19 11.05 10.48
C ALA A 79 -0.52 12.54 10.65
N THR A 80 -1.42 13.06 9.84
CA THR A 80 -1.90 14.46 9.91
C THR A 80 -2.52 14.75 11.27
N PHE A 81 -3.41 13.86 11.74
CA PHE A 81 -4.06 13.98 13.04
C PHE A 81 -3.04 13.98 14.20
N LYS A 82 -2.10 13.01 14.20
CA LYS A 82 -1.04 12.94 15.23
C LYS A 82 -0.16 14.19 15.23
N SER A 83 0.15 14.73 14.05
CA SER A 83 0.91 15.98 13.91
C SER A 83 0.18 17.16 14.57
N LEU A 84 -1.12 17.33 14.30
CA LEU A 84 -1.92 18.40 14.90
C LEU A 84 -2.09 18.23 16.41
N ILE A 85 -2.27 17.00 16.91
CA ILE A 85 -2.30 16.75 18.36
C ILE A 85 -0.95 17.08 19.01
N ALA A 86 0.18 16.75 18.37
CA ALA A 86 1.50 17.17 18.84
C ALA A 86 1.62 18.71 18.85
N GLN A 87 1.14 19.38 17.80
CA GLN A 87 1.14 20.84 17.71
C GLN A 87 0.27 21.49 18.79
N LEU A 88 -0.92 20.93 19.07
CA LEU A 88 -1.79 21.31 20.18
C LEU A 88 -1.03 21.26 21.51
N SER A 89 -0.41 20.11 21.79
CA SER A 89 0.24 19.82 23.07
C SER A 89 1.46 20.69 23.33
N GLY A 90 2.25 20.92 22.28
CA GLY A 90 3.57 21.55 22.37
C GLY A 90 3.57 23.06 22.14
N VAL A 91 2.74 23.55 21.21
CA VAL A 91 2.86 24.92 20.68
C VAL A 91 1.57 25.71 20.85
N GLU A 92 0.45 25.24 20.32
CA GLU A 92 -0.77 26.05 20.23
C GLU A 92 -1.32 26.40 21.60
N ILE A 93 -1.47 25.43 22.51
CA ILE A 93 -2.01 25.73 23.85
C ILE A 93 -1.13 26.71 24.62
N ARG A 94 0.18 26.69 24.41
CA ARG A 94 1.09 27.66 25.00
C ARG A 94 0.88 29.06 24.42
N ARG A 95 0.67 29.17 23.10
CA ARG A 95 0.41 30.46 22.44
C ARG A 95 -0.91 31.04 22.91
N TRP A 96 -1.96 30.24 22.92
CA TRP A 96 -3.28 30.70 23.36
C TRP A 96 -3.28 31.13 24.82
N ASP A 97 -2.61 30.39 25.70
CA ASP A 97 -2.44 30.78 27.11
C ASP A 97 -1.73 32.14 27.26
N VAL A 98 -0.65 32.39 26.50
CA VAL A 98 0.03 33.70 26.50
C VAL A 98 -0.91 34.81 26.03
N GLU A 99 -1.70 34.57 24.98
CA GLU A 99 -2.66 35.56 24.48
C GLU A 99 -3.77 35.87 25.50
N ILE A 100 -4.27 34.85 26.21
CA ILE A 100 -5.22 35.04 27.32
C ILE A 100 -4.58 35.89 28.43
N GLN A 101 -3.31 35.61 28.77
CA GLN A 101 -2.58 36.34 29.81
C GLN A 101 -2.32 37.82 29.49
N MET A 102 -2.31 38.20 28.21
CA MET A 102 -2.20 39.60 27.80
C MET A 102 -3.47 40.41 28.16
N THR A 103 -4.60 39.73 28.35
CA THR A 103 -5.89 40.33 28.71
C THR A 103 -6.22 40.14 30.18
N TYR A 104 -6.00 38.94 30.72
CA TYR A 104 -6.32 38.56 32.10
C TYR A 104 -5.10 38.03 32.82
N ASP A 105 -4.72 38.65 33.94
CA ASP A 105 -3.60 38.17 34.75
C ASP A 105 -3.86 36.75 35.29
N ILE A 106 -2.84 35.89 35.26
CA ILE A 106 -2.88 34.48 35.65
C ILE A 106 -3.43 34.24 37.06
N VAL A 107 -3.34 35.22 37.97
CA VAL A 107 -3.86 35.10 39.33
C VAL A 107 -5.36 35.39 39.45
N THR A 108 -5.99 35.91 38.40
CA THR A 108 -7.39 36.33 38.42
C THR A 108 -8.35 35.15 38.24
N ASN A 109 -9.58 35.33 38.74
CA ASN A 109 -10.65 34.37 38.49
C ASN A 109 -11.08 34.36 37.01
N ASP A 110 -10.94 35.49 36.32
CA ASP A 110 -11.28 35.61 34.89
C ASP A 110 -10.35 34.74 34.04
N TYR A 111 -9.04 34.72 34.33
CA TYR A 111 -8.10 33.78 33.70
C TYR A 111 -8.49 32.31 33.97
N ARG A 112 -8.83 31.99 35.22
CA ARG A 112 -9.18 30.62 35.63
C ARG A 112 -10.48 30.11 34.99
N LEU A 113 -11.33 31.00 34.48
CA LEU A 113 -12.52 30.61 33.73
C LEU A 113 -12.15 29.90 32.41
N PHE A 114 -11.07 30.33 31.77
CA PHE A 114 -10.61 29.74 30.51
C PHE A 114 -9.69 28.53 30.73
N LEU A 115 -8.79 28.60 31.72
CA LEU A 115 -7.77 27.56 31.98
C LEU A 115 -7.77 27.11 33.46
N PRO A 116 -8.86 26.48 33.94
CA PRO A 116 -9.00 26.11 35.36
C PRO A 116 -7.96 25.08 35.83
N TYR A 117 -7.49 24.24 34.92
CA TYR A 117 -6.45 23.24 35.15
C TYR A 117 -5.17 23.53 34.34
N GLY A 118 -4.98 24.81 33.98
CA GLY A 118 -3.91 25.22 33.08
C GLY A 118 -3.99 24.48 31.73
N ARG A 119 -2.83 24.05 31.23
CA ARG A 119 -2.70 23.42 29.90
C ARG A 119 -2.85 21.89 29.92
N GLU A 120 -3.03 21.28 31.09
CA GLU A 120 -3.04 19.82 31.23
C GLU A 120 -4.13 19.11 30.40
N PRO A 121 -5.38 19.60 30.33
CA PRO A 121 -6.44 18.97 29.54
C PRO A 121 -6.13 18.87 28.03
N PHE A 122 -5.22 19.72 27.53
CA PHE A 122 -4.79 19.74 26.13
C PHE A 122 -3.56 18.85 25.91
N GLN A 123 -2.89 18.44 26.99
CA GLN A 123 -1.61 17.71 26.99
C GLN A 123 -1.74 16.23 27.38
N LYS A 124 -2.82 15.87 28.07
CA LYS A 124 -3.06 14.50 28.57
C LYS A 124 -4.50 14.07 28.30
N GLY A 125 -4.76 12.77 28.47
CA GLY A 125 -6.08 12.18 28.23
C GLY A 125 -6.20 11.52 26.85
N THR A 126 -7.40 11.03 26.55
CA THR A 126 -7.71 10.48 25.22
C THR A 126 -7.77 11.59 24.17
N TYR A 127 -7.67 11.23 22.90
CA TYR A 127 -7.78 12.22 21.82
C TYR A 127 -9.11 12.98 21.87
N ASP A 128 -10.22 12.27 22.06
CA ASP A 128 -11.55 12.89 22.07
C ASP A 128 -11.72 13.86 23.26
N MET A 129 -11.18 13.53 24.43
CA MET A 129 -11.16 14.46 25.58
C MET A 129 -10.37 15.74 25.29
N ARG A 130 -9.27 15.63 24.53
CA ARG A 130 -8.41 16.76 24.20
C ARG A 130 -9.04 17.65 23.13
N ILE A 131 -9.74 17.05 22.16
CA ILE A 131 -10.54 17.77 21.16
C ILE A 131 -11.65 18.55 21.88
N GLU A 132 -12.38 17.90 22.77
CA GLU A 132 -13.45 18.54 23.54
C GLU A 132 -12.93 19.71 24.39
N ALA A 133 -11.74 19.55 25.00
CA ALA A 133 -11.10 20.65 25.74
C ALA A 133 -10.79 21.87 24.84
N VAL A 134 -10.35 21.63 23.59
CA VAL A 134 -10.12 22.71 22.61
C VAL A 134 -11.43 23.39 22.21
N MET A 135 -12.46 22.61 21.89
CA MET A 135 -13.77 23.13 21.51
C MET A 135 -14.38 23.98 22.64
N THR A 136 -14.36 23.46 23.87
CA THR A 136 -14.83 24.16 25.07
C THR A 136 -14.07 25.47 25.30
N LEU A 137 -12.73 25.46 25.19
CA LEU A 137 -11.93 26.67 25.32
C LEU A 137 -12.30 27.69 24.24
N GLY A 138 -12.47 27.24 23.00
CA GLY A 138 -12.87 28.09 21.89
C GLY A 138 -14.23 28.75 22.09
N ASP A 139 -15.21 28.03 22.61
CA ASP A 139 -16.54 28.56 22.92
C ASP A 139 -16.49 29.61 24.03
N LEU A 140 -15.77 29.32 25.13
CA LEU A 140 -15.61 30.24 26.24
C LEU A 140 -14.94 31.55 25.79
N LEU A 141 -13.86 31.44 25.01
CA LEU A 141 -13.15 32.60 24.47
C LEU A 141 -14.00 33.39 23.46
N SER A 142 -14.85 32.70 22.69
CA SER A 142 -15.74 33.35 21.71
C SER A 142 -16.88 34.14 22.36
N ALA A 143 -17.30 33.74 23.56
CA ALA A 143 -18.28 34.45 24.37
C ALA A 143 -17.69 35.72 25.02
N ASP A 144 -16.36 35.81 25.14
CA ASP A 144 -15.67 36.98 25.69
C ASP A 144 -15.38 38.03 24.61
N PRO A 145 -15.87 39.28 24.75
CA PRO A 145 -15.66 40.31 23.73
C PRO A 145 -14.20 40.70 23.49
N GLN A 146 -13.31 40.55 24.48
CA GLN A 146 -11.89 40.89 24.37
C GLN A 146 -11.08 39.76 23.72
N LEU A 147 -11.55 38.51 23.84
CA LEU A 147 -10.85 37.32 23.33
C LEU A 147 -11.57 36.62 22.15
N GLN A 148 -12.67 37.20 21.65
CA GLN A 148 -13.47 36.61 20.59
C GLN A 148 -12.66 36.17 19.35
N GLY A 149 -11.68 36.98 18.93
CA GLY A 149 -10.81 36.64 17.79
C GLY A 149 -9.87 35.46 18.07
N LEU A 150 -9.45 35.26 19.32
CA LEU A 150 -8.73 34.05 19.73
C LEU A 150 -9.70 32.86 19.76
N GLY A 151 -10.90 33.03 20.33
CA GLY A 151 -11.93 31.99 20.37
C GLY A 151 -12.26 31.41 19.00
N ALA A 152 -12.44 32.26 17.98
CA ALA A 152 -12.68 31.82 16.62
C ALA A 152 -11.54 30.97 16.03
N ARG A 153 -10.27 31.31 16.34
CA ARG A 153 -9.10 30.53 15.90
C ARG A 153 -9.01 29.18 16.62
N VAL A 154 -9.28 29.16 17.93
CA VAL A 154 -9.28 27.94 18.75
C VAL A 154 -10.38 26.99 18.28
N LEU A 155 -11.60 27.49 18.03
CA LEU A 155 -12.70 26.70 17.48
C LEU A 155 -12.38 26.12 16.10
N ALA A 156 -11.81 26.93 15.20
CA ALA A 156 -11.41 26.44 13.88
C ALA A 156 -10.37 25.30 13.99
N PHE A 157 -9.43 25.40 14.92
CA PHE A 157 -8.46 24.35 15.19
C PHE A 157 -9.12 23.09 15.79
N GLY A 158 -10.04 23.26 16.74
CA GLY A 158 -10.81 22.17 17.33
C GLY A 158 -11.64 21.41 16.30
N GLN A 159 -12.36 22.13 15.42
CA GLN A 159 -13.14 21.54 14.34
C GLN A 159 -12.25 20.75 13.37
N GLN A 160 -11.06 21.29 13.03
CA GLN A 160 -10.11 20.57 12.17
C GLN A 160 -9.67 19.24 12.80
N LEU A 161 -9.44 19.20 14.11
CA LEU A 161 -9.11 17.95 14.81
C LEU A 161 -10.28 16.97 14.82
N ASP A 162 -11.50 17.44 15.08
CA ASP A 162 -12.70 16.63 15.13
C ASP A 162 -13.03 16.01 13.76
N ASP A 163 -12.96 16.82 12.69
CA ASP A 163 -13.18 16.37 11.31
C ASP A 163 -12.17 15.26 10.93
N LEU A 164 -10.90 15.44 11.25
CA LEU A 164 -9.86 14.43 10.99
C LEU A 164 -10.08 13.16 11.80
N ARG A 165 -10.54 13.29 13.05
CA ARG A 165 -10.86 12.15 13.91
C ARG A 165 -12.05 11.35 13.37
N GLY A 166 -13.12 12.03 12.96
CA GLY A 166 -14.28 11.41 12.33
C GLY A 166 -13.92 10.72 11.01
N GLN A 167 -13.07 11.34 10.18
CA GLN A 167 -12.56 10.72 8.96
C GLN A 167 -11.72 9.46 9.25
N GLN A 168 -10.90 9.47 10.30
CA GLN A 168 -10.11 8.30 10.69
C GLN A 168 -11.03 7.12 11.07
N GLN A 169 -12.01 7.35 11.94
CA GLN A 169 -12.96 6.32 12.39
C GLN A 169 -13.84 5.79 11.25
N GLY A 170 -14.28 6.66 10.33
CA GLY A 170 -15.04 6.24 9.16
C GLY A 170 -14.23 5.37 8.19
N VAL A 171 -12.93 5.67 8.04
CA VAL A 171 -12.03 4.85 7.21
C VAL A 171 -11.73 3.50 7.86
N GLU A 172 -11.61 3.42 9.19
CA GLU A 172 -11.43 2.15 9.91
C GLU A 172 -12.57 1.16 9.59
N GLY A 173 -13.83 1.60 9.70
CA GLY A 173 -14.98 0.77 9.38
C GLY A 173 -15.00 0.29 7.92
N ASN A 174 -14.76 1.19 6.97
CA ASN A 174 -14.71 0.82 5.55
C ASN A 174 -13.51 -0.08 5.21
N ASN A 175 -12.38 0.07 5.91
CA ASN A 175 -11.18 -0.72 5.66
C ASN A 175 -11.38 -2.18 6.07
N ASP A 176 -12.10 -2.45 7.16
CA ASP A 176 -12.41 -3.82 7.59
C ASP A 176 -13.23 -4.56 6.54
N ASP A 177 -14.33 -3.97 6.06
CA ASP A 177 -15.15 -4.53 4.98
C ASP A 177 -14.30 -4.79 3.71
N ASN A 178 -13.42 -3.86 3.37
CA ASN A 178 -12.57 -3.97 2.19
C ASN A 178 -11.48 -5.04 2.29
N VAL A 179 -10.98 -5.31 3.50
CA VAL A 179 -10.03 -6.40 3.76
C VAL A 179 -10.72 -7.75 3.59
N ASP A 180 -11.95 -7.87 4.07
CA ASP A 180 -12.75 -9.09 3.94
C ASP A 180 -13.13 -9.36 2.47
N ASP A 181 -13.59 -8.34 1.75
CA ASP A 181 -13.87 -8.43 0.31
C ASP A 181 -12.62 -8.83 -0.48
N LEU A 182 -11.46 -8.28 -0.11
CA LEU A 182 -10.20 -8.64 -0.76
C LEU A 182 -9.80 -10.09 -0.50
N GLU A 183 -9.98 -10.58 0.73
CA GLU A 183 -9.72 -11.99 1.04
C GLU A 183 -10.66 -12.90 0.25
N ALA A 184 -11.96 -12.58 0.18
CA ALA A 184 -12.92 -13.34 -0.62
C ALA A 184 -12.50 -13.41 -2.11
N LYS A 185 -12.08 -12.29 -2.70
CA LYS A 185 -11.57 -12.25 -4.08
C LYS A 185 -10.25 -13.01 -4.25
N ARG A 186 -9.40 -13.03 -3.22
CA ARG A 186 -8.18 -13.86 -3.21
C ARG A 186 -8.54 -15.34 -3.23
N GLU A 187 -9.52 -15.78 -2.43
CA GLU A 187 -9.96 -17.17 -2.39
C GLU A 187 -10.51 -17.62 -3.75
N GLU A 188 -11.36 -16.79 -4.35
CA GLU A 188 -11.93 -17.01 -5.69
C GLU A 188 -10.82 -17.17 -6.74
N LEU A 189 -9.87 -16.23 -6.78
CA LEU A 189 -8.75 -16.29 -7.71
C LEU A 189 -7.87 -17.53 -7.47
N ALA A 190 -7.66 -17.95 -6.22
CA ALA A 190 -6.90 -19.16 -5.91
C ALA A 190 -7.56 -20.42 -6.49
N ILE A 191 -8.90 -20.50 -6.44
CA ILE A 191 -9.65 -21.61 -7.02
C ILE A 191 -9.52 -21.62 -8.55
N ILE A 192 -9.67 -20.46 -9.18
CA ILE A 192 -9.56 -20.32 -10.63
C ILE A 192 -8.15 -20.63 -11.14
N LEU A 193 -7.10 -20.15 -10.46
CA LEU A 193 -5.71 -20.46 -10.80
C LEU A 193 -5.37 -21.96 -10.67
N TYR A 194 -5.99 -22.65 -9.70
CA TYR A 194 -5.87 -24.10 -9.60
C TYR A 194 -6.62 -24.83 -10.72
N GLY A 195 -7.78 -24.33 -11.13
CA GLY A 195 -8.48 -24.80 -12.33
C GLY A 195 -7.65 -24.62 -13.60
N ALA A 196 -6.95 -23.49 -13.73
CA ALA A 196 -6.01 -23.24 -14.83
C ALA A 196 -4.83 -24.21 -14.82
N PHE A 197 -4.27 -24.51 -13.65
CA PHE A 197 -3.21 -25.53 -13.51
C PHE A 197 -3.67 -26.90 -14.04
N ALA A 198 -4.88 -27.32 -13.68
CA ALA A 198 -5.45 -28.59 -14.16
C ALA A 198 -5.62 -28.59 -15.69
N ARG A 199 -6.07 -27.47 -16.29
CA ARG A 199 -6.18 -27.32 -17.75
C ARG A 199 -4.82 -27.35 -18.44
N LEU A 200 -3.80 -26.70 -17.87
CA LEU A 200 -2.42 -26.74 -18.37
C LEU A 200 -1.83 -28.15 -18.31
N LEU A 201 -2.06 -28.89 -17.23
CA LEU A 201 -1.65 -30.30 -17.13
C LEU A 201 -2.33 -31.18 -18.18
N ALA A 202 -3.61 -30.95 -18.46
CA ALA A 202 -4.33 -31.67 -19.50
C ALA A 202 -3.77 -31.36 -20.90
N HIS A 203 -3.47 -30.09 -21.18
CA HIS A 203 -2.89 -29.66 -22.45
C HIS A 203 -1.48 -30.25 -22.67
N TYR A 204 -0.63 -30.18 -21.66
CA TYR A 204 0.74 -30.70 -21.70
C TYR A 204 0.87 -32.12 -21.11
N TYR A 205 -0.17 -32.97 -21.18
CA TYR A 205 -0.17 -34.27 -20.50
C TYR A 205 1.00 -35.20 -20.88
N ARG A 206 1.53 -35.08 -22.11
CA ARG A 206 2.71 -35.82 -22.58
C ARG A 206 4.02 -35.23 -22.08
N THR A 207 4.03 -33.95 -21.74
CA THR A 207 5.20 -33.19 -21.27
C THR A 207 4.84 -32.27 -20.08
N PRO A 208 4.41 -32.82 -18.92
CA PRO A 208 3.85 -32.02 -17.83
C PRO A 208 4.80 -30.96 -17.26
N LYS A 209 6.12 -31.18 -17.38
CA LYS A 209 7.15 -30.18 -17.00
C LYS A 209 7.01 -28.85 -17.74
N ARG A 210 6.34 -28.80 -18.90
CA ARG A 210 6.07 -27.52 -19.59
C ARG A 210 5.15 -26.61 -18.80
N VAL A 211 4.36 -27.15 -17.87
CA VAL A 211 3.49 -26.35 -16.99
C VAL A 211 4.31 -25.45 -16.06
N ASP A 212 5.52 -25.87 -15.67
CA ASP A 212 6.41 -25.09 -14.81
C ASP A 212 6.75 -23.72 -15.44
N ASN A 213 6.77 -23.61 -16.77
CA ASN A 213 7.02 -22.34 -17.48
C ASN A 213 5.93 -21.29 -17.26
N PHE A 214 4.76 -21.68 -16.71
CA PHE A 214 3.64 -20.78 -16.42
C PHE A 214 3.57 -20.39 -14.95
N TYR A 215 4.42 -20.95 -14.08
CA TYR A 215 4.37 -20.69 -12.64
C TYR A 215 5.76 -20.38 -12.10
N GLU A 216 5.90 -19.23 -11.45
CA GLU A 216 7.13 -18.94 -10.73
C GLU A 216 7.20 -19.73 -9.41
N LEU A 217 7.99 -20.81 -9.41
CA LEU A 217 8.09 -21.76 -8.30
C LEU A 217 8.57 -21.11 -7.00
N LYS A 218 9.23 -19.95 -7.07
CA LYS A 218 9.69 -19.20 -5.89
C LYS A 218 8.52 -18.82 -4.97
N TYR A 219 7.33 -18.56 -5.52
CA TYR A 219 6.14 -18.26 -4.72
C TYR A 219 5.59 -19.49 -3.98
N PHE A 220 5.93 -20.72 -4.39
CA PHE A 220 5.44 -21.94 -3.76
C PHE A 220 6.38 -22.54 -2.72
N ARG A 221 7.61 -22.02 -2.60
CA ARG A 221 8.57 -22.48 -1.59
C ARG A 221 8.24 -21.85 -0.23
N ARG A 222 7.97 -22.68 0.78
CA ARG A 222 8.11 -22.26 2.19
C ARG A 222 9.60 -22.20 2.51
N SER A 223 10.09 -21.06 3.00
CA SER A 223 11.43 -21.01 3.60
C SER A 223 11.47 -22.03 4.74
N ARG A 224 12.45 -22.94 4.72
CA ARG A 224 12.52 -24.05 5.69
C ARG A 224 13.12 -23.64 7.04
N ASN A 225 13.60 -22.40 7.15
CA ASN A 225 14.23 -21.84 8.34
C ASN A 225 13.78 -20.39 8.55
N SER A 226 12.56 -20.17 9.04
CA SER A 226 12.19 -18.85 9.56
C SER A 226 11.65 -19.00 10.98
N SER A 227 12.43 -18.51 11.94
CA SER A 227 11.93 -18.21 13.27
C SER A 227 10.85 -17.10 13.15
N PRO A 228 9.95 -16.93 14.14
CA PRO A 228 8.88 -15.92 14.09
C PRO A 228 9.39 -14.49 13.82
N GLU A 229 10.61 -14.19 14.25
CA GLU A 229 11.29 -12.90 14.03
C GLU A 229 11.73 -12.67 12.56
N GLN A 230 11.77 -13.72 11.73
CA GLN A 230 12.11 -13.65 10.30
C GLN A 230 10.88 -13.68 9.39
N GLU A 231 9.67 -13.83 9.94
CA GLU A 231 8.44 -13.59 9.17
C GLU A 231 8.29 -12.10 8.85
N GLU A 232 8.76 -11.21 9.73
CA GLU A 232 8.83 -9.76 9.46
C GLU A 232 9.87 -9.39 8.37
N GLU A 233 10.98 -10.14 8.24
CA GLU A 233 11.95 -9.94 7.15
C GLU A 233 11.48 -10.53 5.81
N ASN A 234 10.73 -11.64 5.83
CA ASN A 234 10.10 -12.20 4.62
C ASN A 234 8.84 -11.41 4.19
N ASP A 235 8.35 -10.51 5.03
CA ASP A 235 7.28 -9.56 4.71
C ASP A 235 7.77 -8.31 3.97
N ASN A 236 9.08 -8.23 3.64
CA ASN A 236 9.63 -7.16 2.82
C ASN A 236 9.30 -7.31 1.32
N PHE A 237 8.06 -7.64 1.01
CA PHE A 237 7.53 -7.70 -0.35
C PHE A 237 7.39 -6.31 -1.00
N SER A 238 7.79 -5.22 -0.32
CA SER A 238 7.94 -3.90 -0.95
C SER A 238 8.90 -3.98 -2.13
N ASN A 239 9.76 -5.00 -2.12
CA ASN A 239 10.76 -5.32 -3.10
C ASN A 239 10.23 -6.24 -4.21
N PHE A 240 10.46 -5.86 -5.46
CA PHE A 240 10.11 -6.58 -6.67
C PHE A 240 11.40 -6.85 -7.43
N GLU A 241 11.82 -8.12 -7.51
CA GLU A 241 12.93 -8.51 -8.37
C GLU A 241 12.47 -8.69 -9.82
N VAL A 242 13.19 -8.05 -10.73
CA VAL A 242 12.89 -7.99 -12.17
C VAL A 242 14.10 -8.52 -12.93
N ALA A 243 13.97 -9.71 -13.49
CA ALA A 243 14.97 -10.32 -14.36
C ALA A 243 14.72 -9.90 -15.82
N LEU A 244 15.72 -9.29 -16.45
CA LEU A 244 15.65 -8.74 -17.79
C LEU A 244 16.62 -9.46 -18.72
N SER A 245 16.08 -10.16 -19.73
CA SER A 245 16.88 -10.75 -20.80
C SER A 245 17.49 -9.70 -21.75
N PRO A 246 18.50 -10.04 -22.56
CA PRO A 246 19.16 -9.10 -23.45
C PRO A 246 18.19 -8.53 -24.49
N GLY A 247 18.16 -7.21 -24.64
CA GLY A 247 17.24 -6.52 -25.56
C GLY A 247 15.76 -6.59 -25.14
N SER A 248 15.46 -6.98 -23.90
CA SER A 248 14.08 -7.04 -23.39
C SER A 248 13.68 -5.78 -22.64
N SER A 249 12.38 -5.55 -22.57
CA SER A 249 11.77 -4.50 -21.77
C SER A 249 10.64 -5.12 -20.96
N GLN A 250 10.52 -4.74 -19.69
CA GLN A 250 9.45 -5.17 -18.81
C GLN A 250 8.77 -3.99 -18.13
N GLN A 251 7.44 -4.03 -18.17
CA GLN A 251 6.58 -3.07 -17.49
C GLN A 251 6.25 -3.60 -16.09
N GLN A 252 6.48 -2.76 -15.09
CA GLN A 252 6.29 -3.11 -13.68
C GLN A 252 5.38 -2.09 -13.00
N LEU A 253 4.77 -2.55 -11.92
CA LEU A 253 3.91 -1.72 -11.06
C LEU A 253 2.71 -1.06 -11.78
N GLU A 254 2.31 -1.57 -12.95
CA GLU A 254 1.16 -1.03 -13.69
C GLU A 254 -0.12 -1.03 -12.84
N GLY A 255 -0.63 0.19 -12.62
CA GLY A 255 -1.80 0.45 -11.79
C GLY A 255 -1.56 0.24 -10.28
N LEU A 256 -0.31 0.09 -9.84
CA LEU A 256 0.10 0.26 -8.44
C LEU A 256 0.64 1.68 -8.18
N LEU A 257 0.97 2.41 -9.24
CA LEU A 257 1.43 3.79 -9.19
C LEU A 257 0.31 4.75 -9.60
N ILE A 258 0.19 5.86 -8.88
CA ILE A 258 -0.67 7.02 -9.22
C ILE A 258 0.15 8.29 -9.47
N GLY A 259 1.45 8.26 -9.15
CA GLY A 259 2.37 9.37 -9.20
C GLY A 259 2.52 10.05 -7.83
N GLY A 260 3.74 10.45 -7.50
CA GLY A 260 4.15 11.00 -6.20
C GLY A 260 4.75 9.96 -5.25
N GLU A 261 4.68 8.66 -5.56
CA GLU A 261 5.29 7.63 -4.73
C GLU A 261 6.82 7.67 -4.76
N ARG A 262 7.45 7.23 -3.67
CA ARG A 262 8.89 7.01 -3.61
C ARG A 262 9.21 5.56 -3.92
N LEU A 263 10.05 5.34 -4.93
CA LEU A 263 10.61 4.04 -5.23
C LEU A 263 12.11 4.04 -4.95
N ARG A 264 12.65 2.93 -4.49
CA ARG A 264 14.08 2.64 -4.56
C ARG A 264 14.31 1.62 -5.66
N LEU A 265 15.22 1.91 -6.58
CA LEU A 265 15.66 0.98 -7.61
C LEU A 265 17.08 0.58 -7.29
N GLN A 266 17.33 -0.72 -7.18
CA GLN A 266 18.65 -1.27 -6.89
C GLN A 266 19.07 -2.21 -8.00
N HIS A 267 20.20 -1.93 -8.64
CA HIS A 267 20.82 -2.84 -9.59
C HIS A 267 21.57 -3.93 -8.82
N ILE A 268 21.19 -5.19 -9.06
CA ILE A 268 21.71 -6.34 -8.33
C ILE A 268 22.86 -7.00 -9.12
N SER A 269 22.69 -7.19 -10.43
CA SER A 269 23.70 -7.84 -11.28
C SER A 269 23.46 -7.58 -12.76
N GLY A 270 24.51 -7.68 -13.58
CA GLY A 270 24.44 -7.52 -15.03
C GLY A 270 24.97 -6.17 -15.52
N GLU A 271 24.60 -5.81 -16.74
CA GLU A 271 24.97 -4.55 -17.39
C GLU A 271 23.95 -3.43 -17.04
N PRO A 272 24.26 -2.13 -17.28
CA PRO A 272 23.36 -1.02 -17.00
C PRO A 272 21.96 -1.24 -17.59
N VAL A 273 20.94 -0.81 -16.83
CA VAL A 273 19.53 -0.93 -17.18
C VAL A 273 18.94 0.46 -17.35
N LEU A 274 18.15 0.67 -18.40
CA LEU A 274 17.39 1.90 -18.58
C LEU A 274 16.07 1.78 -17.80
N TYR A 275 15.66 2.88 -17.17
CA TYR A 275 14.35 2.97 -16.54
C TYR A 275 13.66 4.28 -16.89
N TYR A 276 12.33 4.22 -16.98
CA TYR A 276 11.47 5.38 -17.21
C TYR A 276 10.05 5.09 -16.73
N PHE A 277 9.30 6.16 -16.53
CA PHE A 277 7.90 6.08 -16.12
C PHE A 277 7.00 6.37 -17.32
N LEU A 278 5.82 5.74 -17.38
CA LEU A 278 4.79 6.06 -18.37
C LEU A 278 3.42 6.27 -17.71
N VAL A 279 2.56 7.04 -18.38
CA VAL A 279 1.14 7.17 -18.02
C VAL A 279 0.37 5.94 -18.48
N ASN A 280 0.58 5.53 -19.73
CA ASN A 280 0.02 4.32 -20.32
C ASN A 280 1.12 3.47 -20.98
N SER A 281 0.86 2.17 -21.11
CA SER A 281 1.80 1.20 -21.69
C SER A 281 2.16 1.44 -23.17
N SER A 282 1.36 2.24 -23.88
CA SER A 282 1.59 2.64 -25.27
C SER A 282 2.36 3.96 -25.45
N ASP A 283 2.65 4.67 -24.36
CA ASP A 283 3.25 6.00 -24.43
C ASP A 283 4.77 5.91 -24.65
N SER A 284 5.33 6.92 -25.30
CA SER A 284 6.79 7.07 -25.43
C SER A 284 7.38 7.73 -24.19
N PRO A 285 8.58 7.34 -23.73
CA PRO A 285 9.21 7.97 -22.58
C PRO A 285 9.58 9.42 -22.85
N GLY A 286 9.17 10.33 -21.96
CA GLY A 286 9.61 11.72 -22.00
C GLY A 286 11.05 11.91 -21.51
N GLN A 287 11.46 11.11 -20.52
CA GLN A 287 12.82 11.08 -19.99
C GLN A 287 13.21 9.65 -19.62
N GLN A 288 14.41 9.26 -20.02
CA GLN A 288 15.03 7.98 -19.67
C GLN A 288 16.19 8.20 -18.72
N TYR A 289 16.34 7.28 -17.79
CA TYR A 289 17.43 7.26 -16.82
C TYR A 289 18.16 5.93 -16.92
N GLU A 290 19.43 5.94 -16.54
CA GLU A 290 20.27 4.75 -16.54
C GLU A 290 20.64 4.39 -15.11
N LEU A 291 20.40 3.13 -14.75
CA LEU A 291 20.78 2.55 -13.48
C LEU A 291 22.07 1.74 -13.68
N GLN A 292 23.17 2.26 -13.13
CA GLN A 292 24.49 1.65 -13.26
C GLN A 292 24.62 0.38 -12.40
N PRO A 293 25.55 -0.53 -12.73
CA PRO A 293 25.80 -1.72 -11.93
C PRO A 293 26.11 -1.41 -10.46
N ASN A 294 25.46 -2.15 -9.56
CA ASN A 294 25.53 -1.97 -8.09
C ASN A 294 25.03 -0.60 -7.59
N GLN A 295 24.33 0.18 -8.42
CA GLN A 295 23.76 1.44 -8.02
C GLN A 295 22.39 1.24 -7.35
N SER A 296 22.14 2.00 -6.30
CA SER A 296 20.81 2.18 -5.71
C SER A 296 20.39 3.64 -5.85
N VAL A 297 19.18 3.87 -6.38
CA VAL A 297 18.61 5.22 -6.54
C VAL A 297 17.24 5.29 -5.92
N GLU A 298 16.94 6.40 -5.25
CA GLU A 298 15.57 6.73 -4.85
C GLU A 298 14.97 7.71 -5.84
N VAL A 299 13.78 7.40 -6.34
CA VAL A 299 13.08 8.17 -7.36
C VAL A 299 11.66 8.46 -6.89
N ILE A 300 11.17 9.65 -7.23
CA ILE A 300 9.77 10.00 -7.05
C ILE A 300 9.07 9.76 -8.38
N VAL A 301 8.03 8.94 -8.37
CA VAL A 301 7.21 8.67 -9.55
C VAL A 301 6.56 9.98 -10.00
N PRO A 302 6.72 10.41 -11.26
CA PRO A 302 6.08 11.64 -11.72
C PRO A 302 4.55 11.54 -11.63
N LEU A 303 3.89 12.66 -11.33
CA LEU A 303 2.43 12.69 -11.20
C LEU A 303 1.73 12.14 -12.46
N GLY A 304 0.69 11.33 -12.26
CA GLY A 304 -0.09 10.72 -13.32
C GLY A 304 0.56 9.52 -14.02
N HIS A 305 1.82 9.19 -13.70
CA HIS A 305 2.47 8.01 -14.25
C HIS A 305 2.06 6.77 -13.46
N ARG A 306 1.73 5.69 -14.18
CA ARG A 306 1.05 4.52 -13.62
C ARG A 306 1.88 3.25 -13.67
N LEU A 307 3.03 3.29 -14.33
CA LEU A 307 3.94 2.15 -14.46
C LEU A 307 5.39 2.63 -14.61
N ILE A 308 6.32 1.77 -14.22
CA ILE A 308 7.74 1.90 -14.51
C ILE A 308 8.12 0.86 -15.55
N VAL A 309 8.92 1.25 -16.52
CA VAL A 309 9.51 0.34 -17.51
C VAL A 309 10.98 0.19 -17.20
N LEU A 310 11.44 -1.06 -17.18
CA LEU A 310 12.85 -1.40 -17.13
C LEU A 310 13.25 -2.04 -18.46
N GLU A 311 14.30 -1.51 -19.09
CA GLU A 311 14.78 -1.95 -20.39
C GLU A 311 16.25 -2.32 -20.30
N ASN A 312 16.58 -3.50 -20.80
CA ASN A 312 17.95 -3.99 -20.87
C ASN A 312 18.46 -3.88 -22.31
N PRO A 313 19.14 -2.79 -22.69
CA PRO A 313 19.69 -2.63 -24.04
C PRO A 313 20.94 -3.50 -24.29
N SER A 314 21.44 -4.16 -23.26
CA SER A 314 22.73 -4.85 -23.27
C SER A 314 22.63 -6.28 -23.78
N ARG A 315 23.78 -6.92 -23.98
CA ARG A 315 23.89 -8.29 -24.51
C ARG A 315 23.86 -9.38 -23.44
N GLN A 316 23.71 -9.01 -22.17
CA GLN A 316 23.72 -9.91 -21.02
C GLN A 316 22.45 -9.72 -20.18
N ASP A 317 22.07 -10.75 -19.43
CA ASP A 317 20.97 -10.65 -18.47
C ASP A 317 21.29 -9.63 -17.37
N SER A 318 20.26 -8.90 -16.93
CA SER A 318 20.36 -7.98 -15.79
C SER A 318 19.25 -8.25 -14.78
N LEU A 319 19.55 -7.99 -13.50
CA LEU A 319 18.63 -8.13 -12.38
C LEU A 319 18.53 -6.80 -11.64
N VAL A 320 17.29 -6.32 -11.51
CA VAL A 320 16.98 -5.07 -10.79
C VAL A 320 15.93 -5.37 -9.74
N GLU A 321 16.11 -4.80 -8.56
CA GLU A 321 15.14 -4.79 -7.49
C GLU A 321 14.45 -3.42 -7.43
N ILE A 322 13.13 -3.41 -7.32
CA ILE A 322 12.30 -2.21 -7.14
C ILE A 322 11.67 -2.28 -5.77
N GLU A 323 11.87 -1.30 -4.91
CA GLU A 323 11.24 -1.21 -3.59
C GLU A 323 10.26 -0.04 -3.56
N LEU A 324 8.99 -0.26 -3.17
CA LEU A 324 8.07 0.83 -2.81
C LEU A 324 8.37 1.31 -1.40
N LEU A 325 8.82 2.55 -1.25
CA LEU A 325 9.09 3.14 0.05
C LEU A 325 7.81 3.71 0.67
N PRO A 326 7.61 3.56 2.00
CA PRO A 326 6.53 4.24 2.70
C PRO A 326 6.69 5.76 2.55
N SER A 327 5.56 6.43 2.33
CA SER A 327 5.49 7.88 2.07
C SER A 327 5.80 8.69 3.32
#